data_AF-A0A521A2K7-F1
#
_entry.id   AF-A0A521A2K7-F1
#
_cell.length_a   1.000
_cell.length_b   1.000
_cell.length_c   1.000
_cell.angle_alpha   90.00
_cell.angle_beta   90.00
_cell.angle_gamma   90.00
#
_symmetry.space_group_name_H-M   'P 1'
#
loop_
_entity.id
_entity.type
_entity.pdbx_description
1 polymer ?
#
loop_
_entity_poly.entity_id
_entity_poly.type
_entity_poly.pdbx_seq_one_letter_code
_entity_poly.pdbx_strand_id
1 'polypeptide(L)'
;MRQLFDGNTWQEIFQSISKNKLRTFLTMIGVFVGIYIYIGLSGASKGLDNGFERQFESVAKNSLFAWAQSTSMPYAGYKTGRQIQLKLGDVDVLYNR
;
A
#
# COMPACT_ATOMS: atom_id res chain seq x y z
N MET A 1 -32.34 31.07 1.15
CA MET A 1 -31.50 30.90 -0.06
C MET A 1 -31.07 32.21 -0.72
N ARG A 2 -31.87 33.29 -0.74
CA ARG A 2 -31.49 34.57 -1.37
C ARG A 2 -30.27 35.29 -0.76
N GLN A 3 -30.02 35.13 0.55
CA GLN A 3 -28.92 35.82 1.24
C GLN A 3 -27.51 35.36 0.82
N LEU A 4 -27.34 34.14 0.32
CA LEU A 4 -26.03 33.65 -0.15
C LEU A 4 -25.68 34.16 -1.56
N PHE A 5 -26.68 34.58 -2.34
CA PHE A 5 -26.51 35.10 -3.70
C PHE A 5 -26.64 36.63 -3.77
N ASP A 6 -26.76 37.29 -2.61
CA ASP A 6 -26.82 38.74 -2.52
C ASP A 6 -25.40 39.32 -2.55
N GLY A 7 -25.15 40.23 -3.50
CA GLY A 7 -23.85 40.86 -3.68
C GLY A 7 -23.41 41.68 -2.45
N ASN A 8 -24.36 42.25 -1.71
CA ASN A 8 -24.06 42.99 -0.48
C ASN A 8 -23.47 42.07 0.60
N THR A 9 -23.99 40.85 0.73
CA THR A 9 -23.48 39.88 1.72
C THR A 9 -22.03 39.50 1.44
N TRP A 10 -21.67 39.29 0.17
CA TRP A 10 -20.28 39.04 -0.21
C TRP A 10 -19.38 40.26 0.06
N GLN A 11 -19.88 41.46 -0.25
CA GLN A 11 -19.14 42.70 -0.01
C GLN A 11 -18.85 42.92 1.49
N GLU A 12 -19.81 42.62 2.36
CA GLU A 12 -19.66 42.65 3.82
C GLU A 12 -18.64 41.61 4.33
N ILE A 13 -18.67 40.39 3.81
CA ILE A 13 -17.71 39.32 4.17
C ILE A 13 -16.29 39.76 3.81
N PHE A 14 -16.07 40.27 2.59
CA PHE A 14 -14.75 40.76 2.18
C PHE A 14 -14.28 41.97 2.99
N GLN A 15 -15.20 42.87 3.37
CA GLN A 15 -14.87 43.96 4.30
C GLN A 15 -14.43 43.44 5.67
N SER A 16 -15.13 42.43 6.21
CA SER A 16 -14.81 41.81 7.50
C SER A 16 -13.44 41.12 7.47
N ILE A 17 -13.12 40.40 6.39
CA ILE A 17 -11.81 39.78 6.16
C ILE A 17 -10.71 40.84 6.05
N SER A 18 -10.95 41.92 5.29
CA SER A 18 -9.98 43.02 5.15
C SER A 18 -9.74 43.78 6.46
N LYS A 19 -10.70 43.79 7.40
CA LYS A 19 -10.50 44.36 8.74
C LYS A 19 -9.57 43.52 9.62
N ASN A 20 -9.53 42.19 9.44
CA ASN A 20 -8.72 41.27 10.26
C ASN A 20 -7.74 40.43 9.44
N LYS A 21 -6.93 41.09 8.61
CA LYS A 21 -6.03 40.45 7.62
C LYS A 21 -5.13 39.36 8.21
N LEU A 22 -4.49 39.61 9.35
CA LEU A 22 -3.55 38.68 9.97
C LEU A 22 -4.23 37.38 10.42
N ARG A 23 -5.38 37.49 11.10
CA ARG A 23 -6.09 36.33 11.62
C ARG A 23 -6.59 35.44 10.48
N THR A 24 -7.23 36.05 9.48
CA THR A 24 -7.77 35.33 8.33
C THR A 24 -6.64 34.68 7.51
N PHE A 25 -5.50 35.36 7.36
CA PHE A 25 -4.34 34.78 6.69
C PHE A 25 -3.77 33.56 7.42
N LEU A 26 -3.58 33.66 8.75
CA LEU A 26 -3.08 32.54 9.56
C LEU A 26 -4.02 31.33 9.52
N THR A 27 -5.34 31.55 9.53
CA THR A 27 -6.32 30.46 9.41
C THR A 27 -6.30 29.80 8.04
N MET A 28 -6.24 30.59 6.96
CA MET A 28 -6.13 30.05 5.60
C MET A 28 -4.85 29.24 5.40
N ILE A 29 -3.71 29.71 5.91
CA ILE A 29 -2.45 28.95 5.87
C ILE A 29 -2.57 27.64 6.66
N GLY A 30 -3.16 27.67 7.86
CA GLY A 30 -3.33 26.47 8.67
C GLY A 30 -4.11 25.38 7.94
N VAL A 31 -5.24 25.75 7.32
CA VAL A 31 -6.05 24.82 6.51
C VAL A 31 -5.27 24.36 5.27
N PHE A 32 -4.58 25.27 4.59
CA PHE A 32 -3.76 24.95 3.42
C PHE A 32 -2.69 23.91 3.72
N VAL A 33 -1.93 24.08 4.81
CA VAL A 33 -0.89 23.14 5.23
C VAL A 33 -1.50 21.78 5.58
N GLY A 34 -2.65 21.75 6.27
CA GLY A 34 -3.35 20.49 6.59
C GLY A 34 -3.73 19.69 5.33
N ILE A 35 -4.33 20.36 4.34
CA ILE A 35 -4.71 19.75 3.06
C ILE A 35 -3.46 19.33 2.28
N TYR A 36 -2.42 20.16 2.27
CA TYR A 36 -1.16 19.86 1.60
C TYR A 36 -0.52 18.56 2.14
N ILE A 37 -0.43 18.42 3.47
CA ILE A 37 0.10 17.21 4.11
C ILE A 37 -0.77 16.01 3.74
N TYR A 38 -2.10 16.14 3.82
CA TYR A 38 -3.02 15.05 3.49
C TYR A 38 -2.85 14.55 2.05
N ILE A 39 -2.84 15.46 1.07
CA ILE A 39 -2.67 15.11 -0.35
C ILE A 39 -1.28 14.51 -0.60
N GLY A 40 -0.24 15.12 -0.03
CA GLY A 40 1.14 14.65 -0.18
C GLY A 40 1.32 13.23 0.38
N LEU A 41 0.80 12.97 1.58
CA LEU A 41 0.86 11.65 2.20
C LEU A 41 0.03 10.61 1.42
N SER A 42 -1.17 10.98 0.96
CA SER A 42 -2.00 10.10 0.13
C SER A 42 -1.33 9.75 -1.20
N GLY A 43 -0.70 10.74 -1.85
CA GLY A 43 0.08 10.54 -3.06
C GLY A 43 1.28 9.64 -2.83
N ALA A 44 2.04 9.87 -1.76
CA ALA A 44 3.18 9.04 -1.37
C ALA A 44 2.77 7.59 -1.08
N SER A 45 1.67 7.38 -0.34
CA SER A 45 1.14 6.04 -0.04
C SER A 45 0.80 5.28 -1.33
N LYS A 46 0.03 5.89 -2.24
CA LYS A 46 -0.31 5.27 -3.53
C LYS A 46 0.92 5.03 -4.41
N GLY A 47 1.89 5.95 -4.37
CA GLY A 47 3.16 5.80 -5.08
C GLY A 47 3.95 4.59 -4.59
N LEU A 48 3.99 4.40 -3.26
CA LEU A 48 4.62 3.26 -2.61
C LEU A 48 3.91 1.95 -2.98
N ASP A 49 2.59 1.88 -2.88
CA ASP A 49 1.82 0.68 -3.24
C ASP A 49 2.10 0.23 -4.68
N ASN A 50 2.08 1.17 -5.63
CA ASN A 50 2.37 0.89 -7.03
C ASN A 50 3.85 0.50 -7.27
N GLY A 51 4.78 1.08 -6.50
CA GLY A 51 6.19 0.73 -6.56
C GLY A 51 6.45 -0.68 -6.03
N PHE A 52 5.84 -1.03 -4.90
CA PHE A 52 5.89 -2.37 -4.33
C PHE A 52 5.29 -3.40 -5.28
N GLU A 53 4.10 -3.17 -5.83
CA GLU A 53 3.48 -4.09 -6.80
C GLU A 53 4.42 -4.35 -7.98
N ARG A 54 5.01 -3.31 -8.58
CA ARG A 54 5.96 -3.47 -9.70
C ARG A 54 7.20 -4.26 -9.32
N GLN A 55 7.73 -4.07 -8.12
CA GLN A 55 8.93 -4.78 -7.68
C GLN A 55 8.65 -6.25 -7.36
N PHE A 56 7.50 -6.53 -6.73
CA PHE A 56 7.10 -7.87 -6.28
C PHE A 56 6.37 -8.69 -7.34
N GLU A 57 5.82 -8.08 -8.38
CA GLU A 57 5.18 -8.75 -9.51
C GLU A 57 6.11 -9.76 -10.20
N SER A 58 7.42 -9.44 -10.29
CA SER A 58 8.43 -10.36 -10.84
C SER A 58 8.78 -11.53 -9.92
N VAL A 59 8.62 -11.36 -8.60
CA VAL A 59 9.07 -12.35 -7.60
C VAL A 59 7.95 -13.34 -7.25
N ALA A 60 6.70 -12.88 -7.15
CA ALA A 60 5.64 -13.64 -6.49
C ALA A 60 4.54 -14.20 -7.41
N LYS A 61 4.28 -13.63 -8.59
CA LYS A 61 3.11 -14.07 -9.39
C LYS A 61 3.28 -15.42 -10.08
N ASN A 62 4.52 -15.84 -10.39
CA ASN A 62 4.79 -17.07 -11.16
C ASN A 62 5.80 -18.03 -10.52
N SER A 63 6.19 -17.82 -9.25
CA SER A 63 7.14 -18.70 -8.56
C SER A 63 6.47 -19.47 -7.43
N LEU A 64 6.62 -20.80 -7.45
CA LEU A 64 6.21 -21.69 -6.36
C LEU A 64 7.47 -22.29 -5.76
N PHE A 65 7.72 -22.00 -4.49
CA PHE A 65 8.84 -22.58 -3.75
C PHE A 65 8.37 -23.84 -3.02
N ALA A 66 9.01 -24.97 -3.31
CA ALA A 66 8.78 -26.24 -2.63
C ALA A 66 10.07 -26.69 -1.95
N TRP A 67 9.97 -27.15 -0.71
CA TRP A 67 11.05 -27.78 0.04
C TRP A 67 10.54 -29.06 0.69
N ALA A 68 11.39 -30.06 0.79
CA ALA A 68 11.02 -31.29 1.46
C ALA A 68 11.28 -31.21 2.97
N GLN A 69 10.39 -31.84 3.72
CA GLN A 69 10.58 -32.09 5.14
C GLN A 69 11.44 -33.34 5.37
N SER A 70 11.89 -33.54 6.61
CA SER A 70 12.65 -34.74 6.97
C SER A 70 11.81 -36.02 6.84
N THR A 71 12.46 -37.15 6.50
CA THR A 71 11.76 -38.43 6.28
C THR A 71 11.04 -38.92 7.55
N SER A 72 9.73 -39.15 7.46
CA SER A 72 8.91 -39.66 8.57
C SER A 72 8.89 -41.19 8.70
N MET A 73 9.20 -41.92 7.62
CA MET A 73 9.20 -43.39 7.58
C MET A 73 10.54 -43.96 7.11
N PRO A 74 11.01 -45.09 7.68
CA PRO A 74 12.20 -45.79 7.20
C PRO A 74 11.89 -46.52 5.89
N TYR A 75 12.85 -46.56 4.96
CA TYR A 75 12.68 -47.20 3.65
C TYR A 75 14.01 -47.76 3.14
N ALA A 76 14.00 -48.96 2.55
CA ALA A 76 15.16 -49.60 1.91
C ALA A 76 16.46 -49.58 2.74
N GLY A 77 16.37 -49.84 4.05
CA GLY A 77 17.54 -49.86 4.96
C GLY A 77 17.96 -48.47 5.48
N TYR A 78 17.31 -47.39 5.06
CA TYR A 78 17.56 -46.04 5.55
C TYR A 78 16.68 -45.68 6.76
N LYS A 79 17.29 -44.97 7.73
CA LYS A 79 16.61 -44.42 8.93
C LYS A 79 15.77 -43.17 8.62
N THR A 80 14.86 -42.84 9.53
CA THR A 80 14.06 -41.60 9.52
C THR A 80 14.92 -40.37 9.84
N GLY A 81 14.40 -39.16 9.57
CA GLY A 81 15.07 -37.90 9.89
C GLY A 81 16.07 -37.41 8.85
N ARG A 82 16.12 -38.01 7.65
CA ARG A 82 17.00 -37.55 6.57
C ARG A 82 16.40 -36.35 5.86
N GLN A 83 17.24 -35.40 5.46
CA GLN A 83 16.81 -34.35 4.53
C GLN A 83 16.61 -34.95 3.15
N ILE A 84 15.45 -34.68 2.56
CA ILE A 84 15.13 -35.10 1.20
C ILE A 84 15.51 -33.94 0.28
N GLN A 85 16.24 -34.23 -0.78
CA GLN A 85 16.49 -33.27 -1.84
C GLN A 85 15.48 -33.50 -2.95
N LEU A 86 14.60 -32.52 -3.18
CA LEU A 86 13.65 -32.56 -4.28
C LEU A 86 14.41 -32.44 -5.60
N LYS A 87 14.22 -33.42 -6.49
CA LYS A 87 14.74 -33.39 -7.86
C LYS A 87 13.58 -33.27 -8.84
N LEU A 88 13.80 -32.62 -9.98
CA LEU A 88 12.77 -32.48 -11.01
C LEU A 88 12.22 -33.84 -11.49
N GLY A 89 13.05 -34.89 -11.55
CA GLY A 89 12.60 -36.23 -11.92
C GLY A 89 11.67 -36.90 -10.89
N ASP A 90 11.60 -36.40 -9.66
CA ASP A 90 10.64 -36.91 -8.67
C ASP A 90 9.19 -36.56 -9.05
N VAL A 91 8.99 -35.55 -9.92
CA VAL A 91 7.69 -35.15 -10.43
C VAL A 91 7.03 -36.28 -11.23
N ASP A 92 7.79 -36.96 -12.08
CA ASP A 92 7.28 -38.08 -12.89
C ASP A 92 6.85 -39.27 -12.03
N VAL A 93 7.54 -39.49 -10.91
CA VAL A 93 7.22 -40.55 -9.93
C VAL A 93 5.97 -40.21 -9.13
N LEU A 94 5.76 -38.91 -8.81
CA LEU A 94 4.57 -38.44 -8.10
C LEU A 94 3.33 -38.36 -9.00
N TYR A 95 3.50 -38.03 -10.28
CA TYR A 95 2.39 -37.95 -11.24
C TYR A 95 1.82 -39.34 -11.58
N ASN A 96 2.69 -40.36 -11.64
CA ASN A 96 2.31 -41.74 -12.00
C ASN A 96 1.94 -42.61 -10.78
N ARG A 97 1.64 -42.01 -9.63
CA ARG A 97 1.36 -42.70 -8.36
C ARG A 97 -0.13 -42.69 -8.03
#